data_AF-A0A4Q3B831-F1
#
_entry.id   AF-A0A4Q3B831-F1
#
_cell.length_a   1.000
_cell.length_b   1.000
_cell.length_c   1.000
_cell.angle_alpha   90.00
_cell.angle_beta   90.00
_cell.angle_gamma   90.00
#
_symmetry.space_group_name_H-M   'P 1'
#
loop_
_entity.id
_entity.type
_entity.pdbx_description
1 polymer ?
#
loop_
_entity_poly.entity_id
_entity_poly.type
_entity_poly.pdbx_seq_one_letter_code
_entity_poly.pdbx_strand_id
1 'polypeptide(L)'
;MKNILTKIILAFLLITAALFYIGMRLYNNSKAVVATNQKILRSYNVISLNKDLASQSKDMVLATRGFLLTEDSAYLKPYLTASEKYPLSMAKLEEYTSEKPAEIRQKVSKLHSLLETRKKYSEQYVVTRQEKGINSAIALFQQQSNGNKIMDSIRNVTNQIEALETNWLQEKLNSRETQYQELTRMIFLLAGLIVFTLALVTWILSRDITGRVKAENNLKILNQDLEKQVETRTSELKRAFEDMEVKVRFRNLELEQQNINLQKRIAELEK
;
A
#
# COMPACT_ATOMS: atom_id res chain seq x y z
N MET A 1 -5.15 17.59 -34.62
CA MET A 1 -4.40 16.38 -34.20
C MET A 1 -3.37 16.67 -33.11
N LYS A 2 -2.44 17.64 -33.25
CA LYS A 2 -1.42 17.97 -32.22
C LYS A 2 -1.99 18.18 -30.80
N ASN A 3 -3.05 18.97 -30.62
CA ASN A 3 -3.63 19.23 -29.29
C ASN A 3 -4.25 17.99 -28.60
N ILE A 4 -4.68 16.98 -29.37
CA ILE A 4 -5.26 15.74 -28.81
C ILE A 4 -4.13 14.83 -28.32
N LEU A 5 -3.10 14.66 -29.14
CA LEU A 5 -1.92 13.87 -28.79
C LEU A 5 -1.28 14.41 -27.52
N THR A 6 -1.11 15.74 -27.40
CA THR A 6 -0.57 16.37 -26.17
C THR A 6 -1.43 16.08 -24.94
N LYS A 7 -2.77 16.12 -25.04
CA LYS A 7 -3.67 15.81 -23.93
C LYS A 7 -3.59 14.34 -23.50
N ILE A 8 -3.50 13.41 -24.46
CA ILE A 8 -3.33 11.98 -24.18
C ILE A 8 -1.98 11.71 -23.51
N ILE A 9 -0.90 12.33 -24.01
CA ILE A 9 0.45 12.20 -23.43
C ILE A 9 0.47 12.75 -21.99
N LEU A 10 -0.16 13.91 -21.74
CA LEU A 10 -0.24 14.48 -20.39
C LEU A 10 -1.04 13.58 -19.44
N ALA A 11 -2.17 13.03 -19.87
CA ALA A 11 -2.95 12.09 -19.08
C ALA A 11 -2.17 10.81 -18.78
N PHE A 12 -1.46 10.27 -19.78
CA PHE A 12 -0.62 9.09 -19.61
C PHE A 12 0.51 9.35 -18.60
N LEU A 13 1.24 10.46 -18.74
CA LEU A 13 2.29 10.84 -17.79
C LEU A 13 1.77 11.01 -16.36
N LEU A 14 0.59 11.61 -16.18
CA LEU A 14 -0.05 11.74 -14.87
C LEU A 14 -0.38 10.38 -14.25
N ILE A 15 -0.95 9.45 -15.04
CA ILE A 15 -1.26 8.10 -14.57
C ILE A 15 0.02 7.34 -14.20
N THR A 16 1.06 7.41 -15.05
CA THR A 16 2.35 6.75 -14.77
C THR A 16 3.00 7.29 -13.52
N ALA A 17 3.00 8.62 -13.31
CA ALA A 17 3.52 9.24 -12.11
C ALA A 17 2.74 8.81 -10.85
N ALA A 18 1.40 8.72 -10.94
CA ALA A 18 0.57 8.25 -9.85
C ALA A 18 0.85 6.79 -9.49
N LEU A 19 0.98 5.90 -10.49
CA LEU A 19 1.33 4.50 -10.29
C LEU A 19 2.72 4.34 -9.67
N PHE A 20 3.71 5.10 -10.15
CA PHE A 20 5.06 5.10 -9.57
C PHE A 20 5.05 5.55 -8.11
N TYR A 21 4.30 6.60 -7.78
CA TYR A 21 4.13 7.08 -6.41
C TYR A 21 3.48 6.01 -5.51
N ILE A 22 2.42 5.33 -5.98
CA ILE A 22 1.80 4.21 -5.25
C ILE A 22 2.83 3.10 -5.01
N GLY A 23 3.57 2.69 -6.06
CA GLY A 23 4.60 1.66 -5.95
C GLY A 23 5.68 2.02 -4.93
N MET A 24 6.16 3.26 -4.94
CA MET A 24 7.14 3.76 -3.95
C MET A 24 6.57 3.72 -2.52
N ARG A 25 5.31 4.12 -2.32
CA ARG A 25 4.64 4.03 -1.01
C ARG A 25 4.48 2.59 -0.53
N LEU A 26 4.08 1.68 -1.42
CA LEU A 26 3.97 0.23 -1.13
C LEU A 26 5.33 -0.38 -0.75
N TYR A 27 6.39 -0.05 -1.48
CA TYR A 27 7.73 -0.55 -1.20
C TYR A 27 8.26 -0.09 0.17
N ASN A 28 8.11 1.19 0.49
CA ASN A 28 8.51 1.74 1.79
C ASN A 28 7.68 1.15 2.93
N ASN A 29 6.37 0.94 2.72
CA ASN A 29 5.51 0.28 3.70
C ASN A 29 5.93 -1.17 3.93
N SER A 30 6.25 -1.92 2.88
CA SER A 30 6.70 -3.32 2.99
C SER A 30 7.93 -3.48 3.90
N LYS A 31 8.92 -2.59 3.79
CA LYS A 31 10.08 -2.58 4.70
C LYS A 31 9.69 -2.30 6.16
N ALA A 32 8.79 -1.36 6.38
CA ALA A 32 8.28 -1.04 7.72
C ALA A 32 7.49 -2.22 8.34
N VAL A 33 6.77 -2.98 7.52
CA VAL A 33 6.05 -4.19 7.93
C VAL A 33 7.01 -5.26 8.43
N VAL A 34 8.09 -5.56 7.69
CA VAL A 34 9.09 -6.57 8.09
C VAL A 34 9.76 -6.20 9.41
N ALA A 35 10.26 -4.97 9.53
CA ALA A 35 10.92 -4.49 10.75
C ALA A 35 9.98 -4.54 11.97
N THR A 36 8.69 -4.25 11.76
CA THR A 36 7.71 -4.27 12.85
C THR A 36 7.28 -5.70 13.21
N ASN A 37 7.24 -6.65 12.25
CA ASN A 37 7.01 -8.06 12.56
C ASN A 37 8.14 -8.65 13.42
N GLN A 38 9.40 -8.26 13.15
CA GLN A 38 10.53 -8.65 14.01
C GLN A 38 10.36 -8.12 15.44
N LYS A 39 9.87 -6.88 15.61
CA LYS A 39 9.59 -6.31 16.93
C LYS A 39 8.48 -7.06 17.67
N ILE A 40 7.43 -7.48 16.97
CA ILE A 40 6.34 -8.30 17.53
C ILE A 40 6.88 -9.66 18.00
N LEU A 41 7.68 -10.34 17.17
CA LEU A 41 8.31 -11.61 17.54
C LEU A 41 9.23 -11.45 18.76
N ARG A 42 10.03 -10.38 18.80
CA ARG A 42 10.84 -10.05 19.98
C ARG A 42 9.98 -9.87 21.24
N SER A 43 8.82 -9.22 21.15
CA SER A 43 7.89 -9.08 22.29
C SER A 43 7.38 -10.42 22.80
N TYR A 44 6.96 -11.32 21.92
CA TYR A 44 6.56 -12.66 22.33
C TYR A 44 7.72 -13.44 22.99
N ASN A 45 8.93 -13.30 22.46
CA ASN A 45 10.11 -13.91 23.07
C ASN A 45 10.41 -13.34 24.47
N VAL A 46 10.23 -12.04 24.70
CA VAL A 46 10.36 -11.42 26.03
C VAL A 46 9.35 -12.04 27.01
N ILE A 47 8.07 -12.15 26.62
CA ILE A 47 7.03 -12.76 27.45
C ILE A 47 7.35 -14.23 27.74
N SER A 48 7.77 -14.99 26.73
CA SER A 48 8.15 -16.40 26.88
C SER A 48 9.33 -16.57 27.83
N LEU A 49 10.44 -15.85 27.60
CA LEU A 49 11.63 -15.93 28.44
C LEU A 49 11.34 -15.50 29.89
N ASN A 50 10.51 -14.48 30.08
CA ASN A 50 10.07 -14.04 31.40
C ASN A 50 9.29 -15.15 32.14
N LYS A 51 8.43 -15.90 31.44
CA LYS A 51 7.71 -17.06 31.99
C LYS A 51 8.65 -18.24 32.28
N ASP A 52 9.59 -18.50 31.39
CA ASP A 52 10.58 -19.56 31.55
C ASP A 52 11.47 -19.31 32.77
N LEU A 53 11.97 -18.08 32.95
CA LEU A 53 12.75 -17.68 34.13
C LEU A 53 11.95 -17.82 35.43
N ALA A 54 10.67 -17.43 35.42
CA ALA A 54 9.78 -17.63 36.56
C ALA A 54 9.58 -19.11 36.88
N SER A 55 9.49 -19.98 35.86
CA SER A 55 9.39 -21.43 36.02
C SER A 55 10.67 -22.03 36.56
N GLN A 56 11.83 -21.68 35.99
CA GLN A 56 13.14 -22.11 36.45
C GLN A 56 13.35 -21.74 37.93
N SER A 57 12.93 -20.54 38.35
CA SER A 57 12.97 -20.14 39.75
C SER A 57 12.09 -21.01 40.65
N LYS A 58 10.91 -21.47 40.18
CA LYS A 58 10.06 -22.39 40.93
C LYS A 58 10.73 -23.76 41.04
N ASP A 59 11.28 -24.27 39.95
CA ASP A 59 11.98 -25.55 39.91
C ASP A 59 13.16 -25.56 40.88
N MET A 60 13.94 -24.47 40.95
CA MET A 60 14.99 -24.30 41.95
C MET A 60 14.45 -24.42 43.38
N VAL A 61 13.33 -23.75 43.70
CA VAL A 61 12.75 -23.81 45.05
C VAL A 61 12.24 -25.21 45.38
N LEU A 62 11.51 -25.85 44.46
CA LEU A 62 10.93 -27.17 44.66
C LEU A 62 12.04 -28.22 44.82
N ALA A 63 13.06 -28.20 43.97
CA ALA A 63 14.21 -29.09 44.05
C ALA A 63 14.97 -28.92 45.37
N THR A 64 15.26 -27.68 45.77
CA THR A 64 15.94 -27.42 47.04
C THR A 64 15.11 -27.89 48.22
N ARG A 65 13.79 -27.66 48.24
CA ARG A 65 12.91 -28.14 49.32
C ARG A 65 12.83 -29.66 49.37
N GLY A 66 12.73 -30.33 48.22
CA GLY A 66 12.76 -31.78 48.13
C GLY A 66 14.02 -32.36 48.76
N PHE A 67 15.18 -31.87 48.35
CA PHE A 67 16.47 -32.27 48.92
C PHE A 67 16.59 -31.95 50.42
N LEU A 68 16.14 -30.77 50.85
CA LEU A 68 16.12 -30.41 52.27
C LEU A 68 15.25 -31.33 53.12
N LEU A 69 14.21 -31.93 52.56
CA LEU A 69 13.30 -32.83 53.28
C LEU A 69 13.80 -34.28 53.27
N THR A 70 14.33 -34.76 52.15
CA THR A 70 14.63 -36.18 51.94
C THR A 70 16.10 -36.54 51.99
N GLU A 71 17.00 -35.57 51.83
CA GLU A 71 18.46 -35.78 51.62
C GLU A 71 18.80 -36.55 50.33
N ASP A 72 17.80 -36.85 49.51
CA ASP A 72 18.01 -37.55 48.25
C ASP A 72 18.45 -36.57 47.15
N SER A 73 19.69 -36.74 46.72
CA SER A 73 20.31 -35.95 45.64
C SER A 73 19.54 -35.98 44.32
N ALA A 74 18.69 -36.99 44.08
CA ALA A 74 17.83 -37.04 42.90
C ALA A 74 16.91 -35.82 42.79
N TYR A 75 16.48 -35.25 43.92
CA TYR A 75 15.68 -34.02 43.95
C TYR A 75 16.44 -32.77 43.50
N LEU A 76 17.78 -32.78 43.44
CA LEU A 76 18.58 -31.64 42.97
C LEU A 76 18.66 -31.55 41.44
N LYS A 77 18.25 -32.58 40.70
CA LYS A 77 18.32 -32.58 39.23
C LYS A 77 17.63 -31.36 38.57
N PRO A 78 16.40 -30.95 38.97
CA PRO A 78 15.78 -29.74 38.42
C PRO A 78 16.51 -28.45 38.81
N TYR A 79 17.08 -28.37 40.03
CA TYR A 79 17.88 -27.22 40.46
C TYR A 79 19.14 -27.04 39.61
N LEU A 80 19.87 -28.14 39.36
CA LEU A 80 21.08 -28.11 38.53
C LEU A 80 20.75 -27.67 37.10
N THR A 81 19.70 -28.26 36.51
CA THR A 81 19.22 -27.92 35.17
C THR A 81 18.81 -26.44 35.07
N ALA A 82 18.06 -25.95 36.05
CA ALA A 82 17.63 -24.55 36.08
C ALA A 82 18.83 -23.59 36.26
N SER A 83 19.79 -23.94 37.11
CA SER A 83 20.98 -23.14 37.38
C SER A 83 21.91 -23.03 36.16
N GLU A 84 21.97 -24.06 35.31
CA GLU A 84 22.73 -24.06 34.07
C GLU A 84 22.05 -23.22 32.97
N LYS A 85 20.71 -23.30 32.85
CA LYS A 85 19.95 -22.60 31.80
C LYS A 85 19.73 -21.13 32.09
N TYR A 86 19.56 -20.78 33.36
CA TYR A 86 19.18 -19.44 33.81
C TYR A 86 20.07 -18.30 33.26
N PRO A 87 21.43 -18.39 33.26
CA PRO A 87 22.27 -17.29 32.79
C PRO A 87 22.04 -16.96 31.32
N LEU A 88 21.85 -17.98 30.47
CA LEU A 88 21.58 -17.79 29.05
C LEU A 88 20.17 -17.21 28.83
N SER A 89 19.16 -17.70 29.56
CA SER A 89 17.80 -17.15 29.50
C SER A 89 17.74 -15.69 29.93
N MET A 90 18.49 -15.32 30.99
CA MET A 90 18.56 -13.96 31.49
C MET A 90 19.27 -13.02 30.50
N ALA A 91 20.40 -13.44 29.95
CA ALA A 91 21.14 -12.67 28.94
C ALA A 91 20.29 -12.39 27.69
N LYS A 92 19.53 -13.39 27.20
CA LYS A 92 18.60 -13.21 26.07
C LYS A 92 17.47 -12.24 26.40
N LEU A 93 16.94 -12.29 27.62
CA LEU A 93 15.89 -11.36 28.05
C LEU A 93 16.42 -9.91 28.08
N GLU A 94 17.64 -9.69 28.56
CA GLU A 94 18.31 -8.39 28.55
C GLU A 94 18.57 -7.90 27.12
N GLU A 95 19.05 -8.78 26.23
CA GLU A 95 19.26 -8.48 24.82
C GLU A 95 17.95 -8.01 24.15
N TYR A 96 16.86 -8.77 24.30
CA TYR A 96 15.58 -8.45 23.69
C TYR A 96 14.89 -7.22 24.29
N THR A 97 15.32 -6.79 25.48
CA THR A 97 14.79 -5.61 26.16
C THR A 97 15.67 -4.37 26.04
N SER A 98 16.86 -4.47 25.45
CA SER A 98 17.83 -3.35 25.30
C SER A 98 17.24 -2.09 24.65
N GLU A 99 16.45 -2.24 23.58
CA GLU A 99 15.80 -1.14 22.85
C GLU A 99 14.38 -0.80 23.38
N LYS A 100 13.92 -1.48 24.43
CA LYS A 100 12.58 -1.27 25.02
C LYS A 100 12.55 -0.05 25.94
N PRO A 101 11.36 0.48 26.31
CA PRO A 101 11.25 1.57 27.27
C PRO A 101 12.03 1.33 28.57
N ALA A 102 12.52 2.41 29.18
CA ALA A 102 13.35 2.35 30.39
C ALA A 102 12.66 1.60 31.54
N GLU A 103 11.33 1.71 31.65
CA GLU A 103 10.56 1.01 32.67
C GLU A 103 10.68 -0.52 32.55
N ILE A 104 10.55 -1.09 31.34
CA ILE A 104 10.72 -2.53 31.10
C ILE A 104 12.13 -2.96 31.48
N ARG A 105 13.16 -2.21 31.04
CA ARG A 105 14.56 -2.53 31.36
C ARG A 105 14.84 -2.51 32.86
N GLN A 106 14.26 -1.57 33.60
CA GLN A 106 14.39 -1.52 35.05
C GLN A 106 13.74 -2.75 35.72
N LYS A 107 12.58 -3.21 35.23
CA LYS A 107 11.96 -4.43 35.75
C LYS A 107 12.79 -5.68 35.44
N VAL A 108 13.35 -5.78 34.25
CA VAL A 108 14.25 -6.89 33.85
C VAL A 108 15.50 -6.93 34.73
N SER A 109 16.15 -5.79 34.96
CA SER A 109 17.29 -5.70 35.87
C SER A 109 16.92 -6.08 37.32
N LYS A 110 15.74 -5.66 37.79
CA LYS A 110 15.23 -6.07 39.09
C LYS A 110 14.95 -7.57 39.16
N LEU A 111 14.40 -8.16 38.10
CA LEU A 111 14.18 -9.61 38.00
C LEU A 111 15.50 -10.37 38.10
N HIS A 112 16.53 -9.93 37.37
CA HIS A 112 17.87 -10.50 37.42
C HIS A 112 18.40 -10.55 38.87
N SER A 113 18.39 -9.41 39.57
CA SER A 113 18.86 -9.34 40.96
C SER A 113 18.09 -10.28 41.92
N LEU A 114 16.76 -10.38 41.74
CA LEU A 114 15.92 -11.28 42.54
C LEU A 114 16.23 -12.76 42.26
N LEU A 115 16.45 -13.13 41.00
CA LEU A 115 16.79 -14.50 40.60
C LEU A 115 18.18 -14.90 41.08
N GLU A 116 19.19 -14.02 41.00
CA GLU A 116 20.51 -14.25 41.61
C GLU A 116 20.40 -14.50 43.11
N THR A 117 19.63 -13.67 43.80
CA THR A 117 19.42 -13.82 45.25
C THR A 117 18.75 -15.17 45.56
N ARG A 118 17.75 -15.57 44.77
CA ARG A 118 17.07 -16.86 44.91
C ARG A 118 18.01 -18.04 44.67
N LYS A 119 18.84 -17.98 43.62
CA LYS A 119 19.86 -18.99 43.30
C LYS A 119 20.84 -19.14 44.47
N LYS A 120 21.39 -18.02 44.95
CA LYS A 120 22.32 -18.00 46.11
C LYS A 120 21.72 -18.63 47.36
N TYR A 121 20.45 -18.34 47.67
CA TYR A 121 19.78 -18.97 48.81
C TYR A 121 19.60 -20.47 48.62
N SER A 122 19.20 -20.91 47.42
CA SER A 122 19.07 -22.33 47.13
C SER A 122 20.41 -23.06 47.28
N GLU A 123 21.50 -22.49 46.80
CA GLU A 123 22.85 -23.02 46.97
C GLU A 123 23.26 -23.13 48.44
N GLN A 124 23.06 -22.06 49.22
CA GLN A 124 23.40 -22.05 50.65
C GLN A 124 22.61 -23.09 51.45
N TYR A 125 21.34 -23.33 51.10
CA TYR A 125 20.54 -24.37 51.72
C TYR A 125 21.06 -25.78 51.43
N VAL A 126 21.43 -26.05 50.17
CA VAL A 126 21.98 -27.35 49.75
C VAL A 126 23.30 -27.62 50.46
N VAL A 127 24.23 -26.66 50.43
CA VAL A 127 25.55 -26.78 51.08
C VAL A 127 25.39 -26.95 52.59
N THR A 128 24.56 -26.12 53.25
CA THR A 128 24.35 -26.23 54.70
C THR A 128 23.74 -27.57 55.09
N ARG A 129 22.83 -28.13 54.27
CA ARG A 129 22.26 -29.45 54.51
C ARG A 129 23.32 -30.55 54.42
N GLN A 130 24.20 -30.49 53.41
CA GLN A 130 25.27 -31.47 53.21
C GLN A 130 26.34 -31.41 54.31
N GLU A 131 26.72 -30.21 54.74
CA GLU A 131 27.84 -30.02 55.69
C GLU A 131 27.42 -30.05 57.15
N LYS A 132 26.23 -29.54 57.48
CA LYS A 132 25.81 -29.24 58.86
C LYS A 132 24.49 -29.89 59.26
N GLY A 133 23.90 -30.71 58.39
CA GLY A 133 22.67 -31.46 58.63
C GLY A 133 21.38 -30.63 58.59
N ILE A 134 20.25 -31.31 58.80
CA ILE A 134 18.90 -30.76 58.64
C ILE A 134 18.62 -29.54 59.53
N ASN A 135 19.02 -29.58 60.81
CA ASN A 135 18.69 -28.54 61.78
C ASN A 135 19.32 -27.20 61.40
N SER A 136 20.59 -27.22 60.97
CA SER A 136 21.31 -26.05 60.50
C SER A 136 20.69 -25.47 59.22
N ALA A 137 20.29 -26.35 58.30
CA ALA A 137 19.66 -25.94 57.04
C ALA A 137 18.26 -25.34 57.25
N ILE A 138 17.46 -25.90 58.18
CA ILE A 138 16.16 -25.34 58.57
C ILE A 138 16.34 -23.99 59.25
N ALA A 139 17.30 -23.85 60.18
CA ALA A 139 17.58 -22.57 60.84
C ALA A 139 17.97 -21.49 59.83
N LEU A 140 18.83 -21.82 58.86
CA LEU A 140 19.19 -20.92 57.77
C LEU A 140 17.98 -20.58 56.89
N PHE A 141 17.15 -21.57 56.54
CA PHE A 141 15.92 -21.36 55.78
C PHE A 141 14.93 -20.45 56.51
N GLN A 142 14.80 -20.58 57.83
CA GLN A 142 13.94 -19.74 58.68
C GLN A 142 14.48 -18.30 58.79
N GLN A 143 15.78 -18.13 58.98
CA GLN A 143 16.43 -16.82 58.98
C GLN A 143 16.28 -16.11 57.62
N GLN A 144 16.38 -16.88 56.53
CA GLN A 144 16.18 -16.42 55.16
C GLN A 144 14.70 -16.50 54.71
N SER A 145 13.74 -16.80 55.61
CA SER A 145 12.31 -17.05 55.30
C SER A 145 11.56 -15.89 54.63
N ASN A 146 12.26 -14.77 54.38
CA ASN A 146 11.98 -13.90 53.25
C ASN A 146 11.99 -14.63 51.87
N GLY A 147 12.28 -15.93 51.79
CA GLY A 147 12.18 -16.74 50.56
C GLY A 147 10.81 -16.68 49.89
N ASN A 148 9.72 -16.63 50.67
CA ASN A 148 8.38 -16.39 50.12
C ASN A 148 8.26 -14.97 49.56
N LYS A 149 8.78 -13.96 50.26
CA LYS A 149 8.80 -12.56 49.77
C LYS A 149 9.62 -12.39 48.49
N ILE A 150 10.71 -13.14 48.32
CA ILE A 150 11.50 -13.15 47.08
C ILE A 150 10.67 -13.75 45.94
N MET A 151 10.04 -14.90 46.16
CA MET A 151 9.19 -15.52 45.14
C MET A 151 7.97 -14.66 44.79
N ASP A 152 7.37 -13.98 45.78
CA ASP A 152 6.29 -13.02 45.55
C ASP A 152 6.78 -11.79 44.78
N SER A 153 8.00 -11.31 45.09
CA SER A 153 8.65 -10.23 44.34
C SER A 153 8.97 -10.63 42.91
N ILE A 154 9.47 -11.85 42.68
CA ILE A 154 9.70 -12.42 41.35
C ILE A 154 8.37 -12.46 40.60
N ARG A 155 7.33 -13.06 41.19
CA ARG A 155 5.99 -13.14 40.57
C ARG A 155 5.44 -11.76 40.22
N ASN A 156 5.57 -10.80 41.12
CA ASN A 156 5.11 -9.43 40.89
C ASN A 156 5.89 -8.76 39.75
N VAL A 157 7.21 -8.86 39.75
CA VAL A 157 8.05 -8.27 38.69
C VAL A 157 7.80 -8.95 37.34
N THR A 158 7.65 -10.28 37.30
CA THR A 158 7.34 -10.99 36.05
C THR A 158 5.98 -10.59 35.50
N ASN A 159 4.98 -10.41 36.36
CA ASN A 159 3.65 -9.91 35.95
C ASN A 159 3.73 -8.48 35.43
N GLN A 160 4.55 -7.62 36.06
CA GLN A 160 4.78 -6.25 35.59
C GLN A 160 5.47 -6.23 34.23
N ILE A 161 6.49 -7.07 34.01
CA ILE A 161 7.14 -7.21 32.70
C ILE A 161 6.13 -7.65 31.64
N GLU A 162 5.31 -8.67 31.94
CA GLU A 162 4.30 -9.16 31.00
C GLU A 162 3.24 -8.09 30.68
N ALA A 163 2.76 -7.37 31.68
CA ALA A 163 1.79 -6.29 31.48
C ALA A 163 2.36 -5.13 30.65
N LEU A 164 3.58 -4.67 30.97
CA LEU A 164 4.25 -3.60 30.22
C LEU A 164 4.53 -4.01 28.77
N GLU A 165 5.00 -5.24 28.57
CA GLU A 165 5.30 -5.75 27.23
C GLU A 165 4.03 -5.94 26.40
N THR A 166 2.94 -6.41 27.01
CA THR A 166 1.64 -6.56 26.35
C THR A 166 1.05 -5.21 25.97
N ASN A 167 1.11 -4.22 26.86
CA ASN A 167 0.64 -2.85 26.58
C ASN A 167 1.45 -2.21 25.44
N TRP A 168 2.78 -2.36 25.48
CA TRP A 168 3.66 -1.88 24.43
C TRP A 168 3.35 -2.53 23.08
N LEU A 169 3.10 -3.85 23.08
CA LEU A 169 2.72 -4.59 21.88
C LEU A 169 1.37 -4.10 21.33
N GLN A 170 0.38 -3.91 22.19
CA GLN A 170 -0.94 -3.44 21.80
C GLN A 170 -0.88 -2.03 21.19
N GLU A 171 -0.10 -1.13 21.77
CA GLU A 171 0.12 0.22 21.23
C GLU A 171 0.71 0.17 19.81
N LYS A 172 1.66 -0.74 19.57
CA LYS A 172 2.26 -0.94 18.24
C LYS A 172 1.30 -1.58 17.23
N LEU A 173 0.42 -2.48 17.68
CA LEU A 173 -0.60 -3.08 16.83
C LEU A 173 -1.69 -2.05 16.46
N ASN A 174 -2.18 -1.26 17.42
CA ASN A 174 -3.17 -0.22 17.17
C ASN A 174 -2.62 0.89 16.25
N SER A 175 -1.36 1.27 16.43
CA SER A 175 -0.67 2.23 15.55
C SER A 175 -0.51 1.69 14.11
N ARG A 176 -0.53 0.37 13.90
CA ARG A 176 -0.53 -0.22 12.56
C ARG A 176 -1.91 -0.14 11.91
N GLU A 177 -2.96 -0.43 12.65
CA GLU A 177 -4.32 -0.46 12.09
C GLU A 177 -4.70 0.90 11.47
N THR A 178 -4.38 1.99 12.17
CA THR A 178 -4.58 3.35 11.66
C THR A 178 -3.74 3.63 10.41
N GLN A 179 -2.47 3.19 10.38
CA GLN A 179 -1.59 3.36 9.21
C GLN A 179 -2.07 2.57 7.98
N TYR A 180 -2.60 1.36 8.17
CA TYR A 180 -3.18 0.56 7.08
C TYR A 180 -4.46 1.19 6.51
N GLN A 181 -5.31 1.74 7.37
CA GLN A 181 -6.53 2.42 6.93
C GLN A 181 -6.20 3.68 6.11
N GLU A 182 -5.22 4.48 6.52
CA GLU A 182 -4.76 5.66 5.78
C GLU A 182 -4.14 5.29 4.42
N LEU A 183 -3.29 4.26 4.38
CA LEU A 183 -2.70 3.78 3.13
C LEU A 183 -3.77 3.26 2.16
N THR A 184 -4.74 2.49 2.68
CA THR A 184 -5.84 1.95 1.89
C THR A 184 -6.73 3.05 1.34
N ARG A 185 -7.07 4.06 2.15
CA ARG A 185 -7.82 5.25 1.72
C ARG A 185 -7.08 6.01 0.62
N MET A 186 -5.77 6.23 0.77
CA MET A 186 -4.95 6.90 -0.25
C MET A 186 -4.92 6.11 -1.57
N ILE A 187 -4.79 4.79 -1.52
CA ILE A 187 -4.83 3.92 -2.71
C ILE A 187 -6.19 4.04 -3.40
N PHE A 188 -7.30 3.99 -2.67
CA PHE A 188 -8.64 4.16 -3.24
C PHE A 188 -8.85 5.55 -3.88
N LEU A 189 -8.38 6.62 -3.23
CA LEU A 189 -8.46 7.97 -3.79
C LEU A 189 -7.65 8.11 -5.09
N LEU A 190 -6.44 7.56 -5.15
CA LEU A 190 -5.61 7.58 -6.36
C LEU A 190 -6.17 6.68 -7.47
N ALA A 191 -6.70 5.51 -7.13
CA ALA A 191 -7.39 4.65 -8.09
C ALA A 191 -8.62 5.37 -8.67
N GLY A 192 -9.41 6.05 -7.83
CA GLY A 192 -10.53 6.88 -8.26
C GLY A 192 -10.09 8.02 -9.18
N LEU A 193 -8.97 8.69 -8.87
CA LEU A 193 -8.40 9.73 -9.71
C LEU A 193 -8.02 9.19 -11.11
N ILE A 194 -7.39 8.01 -11.17
CA ILE A 194 -7.05 7.37 -12.45
C ILE A 194 -8.31 7.08 -13.27
N VAL A 195 -9.32 6.45 -12.68
CA VAL A 195 -10.60 6.17 -13.37
C VAL A 195 -11.27 7.46 -13.85
N PHE A 196 -11.28 8.50 -13.02
CA PHE A 196 -11.83 9.80 -13.38
C PHE A 196 -11.08 10.45 -14.55
N THR A 197 -9.75 10.42 -14.57
CA THR A 197 -8.95 10.96 -15.69
C THR A 197 -9.20 10.21 -16.99
N LEU A 198 -9.32 8.88 -16.94
CA LEU A 198 -9.64 8.05 -18.11
C LEU A 198 -11.05 8.35 -18.65
N ALA A 199 -12.03 8.50 -17.76
CA ALA A 199 -13.40 8.89 -18.14
C ALA A 199 -13.43 10.28 -18.78
N LEU A 200 -12.69 11.24 -18.21
CA LEU A 200 -12.60 12.61 -18.73
C LEU A 200 -11.92 12.67 -20.10
N VAL A 201 -10.83 11.93 -20.30
CA VAL A 201 -10.16 11.83 -21.61
C VAL A 201 -11.09 11.20 -22.65
N THR A 202 -11.75 10.09 -22.30
CA THR A 202 -12.72 9.43 -23.19
C THR A 202 -13.87 10.35 -23.56
N TRP A 203 -14.41 11.10 -22.60
CA TRP A 203 -15.49 12.07 -22.84
C TRP A 203 -15.06 13.21 -23.78
N ILE A 204 -13.85 13.77 -23.57
CA ILE A 204 -13.29 14.81 -24.44
C ILE A 204 -13.08 14.28 -25.86
N LEU A 205 -12.55 13.06 -26.00
CA LEU A 205 -12.34 12.42 -27.30
C LEU A 205 -13.67 12.20 -28.03
N SER A 206 -14.68 11.64 -27.36
CA SER A 206 -16.00 11.42 -27.95
C SER A 206 -16.66 12.72 -28.42
N ARG A 207 -16.52 13.80 -27.65
CA ARG A 207 -17.07 15.12 -28.01
C ARG A 207 -16.35 15.73 -29.23
N ASP A 208 -15.03 15.64 -29.30
CA ASP A 208 -14.25 16.15 -30.44
C ASP A 208 -14.48 15.34 -31.72
N ILE A 209 -14.50 14.00 -31.61
CA ILE A 209 -14.78 13.10 -32.74
C ILE A 209 -16.19 13.35 -33.29
N THR A 210 -17.20 13.45 -32.42
CA THR A 210 -18.58 13.72 -32.84
C THR A 210 -18.69 15.09 -33.54
N GLY A 211 -17.95 16.10 -33.08
CA GLY A 211 -17.87 17.41 -33.73
C GLY A 211 -17.24 17.35 -35.12
N ARG A 212 -16.14 16.61 -35.27
CA ARG A 212 -15.46 16.41 -36.55
C ARG A 212 -16.34 15.68 -37.56
N VAL A 213 -16.98 14.59 -37.14
CA VAL A 213 -17.87 13.81 -38.01
C VAL A 213 -19.04 14.66 -38.52
N LYS A 214 -19.61 15.54 -37.67
CA LYS A 214 -20.63 16.50 -38.10
C LYS A 214 -20.10 17.51 -39.11
N ALA A 215 -18.90 18.05 -38.89
CA ALA A 215 -18.27 18.99 -39.81
C ALA A 215 -17.96 18.36 -41.18
N GLU A 216 -17.43 17.13 -41.19
CA GLU A 216 -17.17 16.37 -42.41
C GLU A 216 -18.46 16.06 -43.17
N ASN A 217 -19.53 15.64 -42.47
CA ASN A 217 -20.83 15.42 -43.09
C ASN A 217 -21.42 16.70 -43.68
N ASN A 218 -21.33 17.84 -42.96
CA ASN A 218 -21.80 19.12 -43.47
C ASN A 218 -21.02 19.57 -44.73
N LEU A 219 -19.70 19.38 -44.75
CA LEU A 219 -18.87 19.66 -45.92
C LEU A 219 -19.24 18.76 -47.10
N LYS A 220 -19.50 17.48 -46.85
CA LYS A 220 -19.94 16.53 -47.88
C LYS A 220 -21.29 16.95 -48.48
N ILE A 221 -22.25 17.33 -47.64
CA ILE A 221 -23.56 17.83 -48.09
C ILE A 221 -23.39 19.13 -48.90
N LEU A 222 -22.58 20.07 -48.42
CA LEU A 222 -22.34 21.33 -49.13
C LEU A 222 -21.66 21.13 -50.48
N ASN A 223 -20.68 20.22 -50.57
CA ASN A 223 -20.06 19.87 -51.85
C ASN A 223 -21.05 19.22 -52.82
N GLN A 224 -21.92 18.32 -52.34
CA GLN A 224 -22.96 17.72 -53.18
C GLN A 224 -23.98 18.77 -53.68
N ASP A 225 -24.31 19.76 -52.85
CA ASP A 225 -25.18 20.86 -53.26
C ASP A 225 -24.50 21.74 -54.31
N LEU A 226 -23.23 22.08 -54.10
CA LEU A 226 -22.42 22.81 -55.08
C LEU A 226 -22.30 22.06 -56.41
N GLU A 227 -22.06 20.75 -56.38
CA GLU A 227 -22.01 19.92 -57.60
C GLU A 227 -23.36 19.96 -58.34
N LYS A 228 -24.48 19.83 -57.63
CA LYS A 228 -25.82 19.97 -58.23
C LYS A 228 -26.05 21.36 -58.83
N GLN A 229 -25.62 22.42 -58.13
CA GLN A 229 -25.74 23.78 -58.64
C GLN A 229 -24.90 23.97 -59.91
N VAL A 230 -23.67 23.46 -59.93
CA VAL A 230 -22.79 23.51 -61.10
C VAL A 230 -23.39 22.73 -62.27
N GLU A 231 -23.92 21.53 -62.04
CA GLU A 231 -24.57 20.71 -63.06
C GLU A 231 -25.80 21.41 -63.64
N THR A 232 -26.62 22.02 -62.77
CA THR A 232 -27.81 22.78 -63.17
C THR A 232 -27.42 23.99 -64.01
N ARG A 233 -26.45 24.79 -63.56
CA ARG A 233 -25.96 25.96 -64.30
C ARG A 233 -25.33 25.58 -65.62
N THR A 234 -24.56 24.51 -65.67
CA THR A 234 -23.94 24.01 -66.92
C THR A 234 -25.02 23.56 -67.91
N SER A 235 -26.08 22.90 -67.43
CA SER A 235 -27.21 22.49 -68.25
C SER A 235 -28.03 23.67 -68.76
N GLU A 236 -28.29 24.68 -67.92
CA GLU A 236 -28.93 25.94 -68.31
C GLU A 236 -28.10 26.70 -69.36
N LEU A 237 -26.79 26.82 -69.14
CA LEU A 237 -25.85 27.42 -70.10
C LEU A 237 -25.88 26.67 -71.44
N LYS A 238 -25.82 25.34 -71.43
CA LYS A 238 -25.90 24.53 -72.65
C LYS A 238 -27.21 24.77 -73.42
N ARG A 239 -28.35 24.79 -72.72
CA ARG A 239 -29.65 25.11 -73.34
C ARG A 239 -29.70 26.51 -73.92
N ALA A 240 -29.14 27.50 -73.20
CA ALA A 240 -29.06 28.88 -73.70
C ALA A 240 -28.16 28.99 -74.94
N PHE A 241 -27.04 28.23 -74.99
CA PHE A 241 -26.20 28.13 -76.18
C PHE A 241 -26.94 27.50 -77.37
N GLU A 242 -27.67 26.39 -77.16
CA GLU A 242 -28.48 25.75 -78.20
C GLU A 242 -29.57 26.70 -78.73
N ASP A 243 -30.28 27.40 -77.84
CA ASP A 243 -31.29 28.41 -78.24
C ASP A 243 -30.65 29.58 -79.01
N MET A 244 -29.47 30.04 -78.58
CA MET A 244 -28.73 31.09 -79.28
C MET A 244 -28.27 30.64 -80.67
N GLU A 245 -27.78 29.41 -80.83
CA GLU A 245 -27.43 28.87 -82.14
C GLU A 245 -28.65 28.81 -83.07
N VAL A 246 -29.80 28.36 -82.56
CA VAL A 246 -31.06 28.35 -83.32
C VAL A 246 -31.45 29.77 -83.74
N LYS A 247 -31.36 30.74 -82.82
CA LYS A 247 -31.67 32.15 -83.09
C LYS A 247 -30.73 32.78 -84.10
N VAL A 248 -29.43 32.48 -84.02
CA VAL A 248 -28.42 32.92 -84.99
C VAL A 248 -28.69 32.32 -86.37
N ARG A 249 -28.98 31.01 -86.45
CA ARG A 249 -29.36 30.36 -87.71
C ARG A 249 -30.61 30.99 -88.32
N PHE A 250 -31.63 31.24 -87.50
CA PHE A 250 -32.87 31.88 -87.95
C PHE A 250 -32.59 33.29 -88.49
N ARG A 251 -31.77 34.08 -87.79
CA ARG A 251 -31.41 35.43 -88.24
C ARG A 251 -30.58 35.42 -89.52
N ASN A 252 -29.69 34.45 -89.70
CA ASN A 252 -28.92 34.30 -90.93
C ASN A 252 -29.82 33.95 -92.13
N LEU A 253 -30.80 33.05 -91.95
CA LEU A 253 -31.78 32.74 -92.99
C LEU A 253 -32.62 33.97 -93.35
N GLU A 254 -33.04 34.76 -92.35
CA GLU A 254 -33.78 36.00 -92.56
C GLU A 254 -32.94 37.03 -93.34
N LEU A 255 -31.65 37.16 -93.02
CA LEU A 255 -30.70 38.02 -93.74
C LEU A 255 -30.45 37.54 -95.17
N GLU A 256 -30.29 36.23 -95.40
CA GLU A 256 -30.20 35.67 -96.75
C GLU A 256 -31.46 35.98 -97.57
N GLN A 257 -32.64 35.81 -96.97
CA GLN A 257 -33.90 36.09 -97.63
C GLN A 257 -34.09 37.59 -97.91
N GLN A 258 -33.65 38.47 -97.01
CA GLN A 258 -33.59 39.91 -97.25
C GLN A 258 -32.62 40.26 -98.37
N ASN A 259 -31.43 39.66 -98.41
CA ASN A 259 -30.46 39.86 -99.49
C ASN A 259 -31.02 39.43 -100.84
N ILE A 260 -31.69 38.28 -100.92
CA ILE A 260 -32.36 37.82 -102.14
C ILE A 260 -33.45 38.81 -102.58
N ASN A 261 -34.26 39.32 -101.64
CA ASN A 261 -35.30 40.30 -101.95
C ASN A 261 -34.73 41.65 -102.39
N LEU A 262 -33.63 42.11 -101.79
CA LEU A 262 -32.92 43.32 -102.19
C LEU A 262 -32.32 43.16 -103.59
N GLN A 263 -31.70 42.02 -103.90
CA GLN A 263 -31.21 41.72 -105.25
C GLN A 263 -32.34 41.73 -106.28
N LYS A 264 -33.50 41.16 -105.97
CA LYS A 264 -34.70 41.23 -106.85
C LYS A 264 -35.15 42.67 -107.09
N ARG A 265 -35.23 43.49 -106.04
CA ARG A 265 -35.59 44.92 -106.15
C ARG A 265 -34.59 45.72 -106.96
N ILE A 266 -33.30 45.43 -106.83
CA ILE A 266 -32.24 46.07 -107.65
C ILE A 266 -32.43 45.68 -109.12
N ALA A 267 -32.66 44.40 -109.41
CA ALA A 267 -32.91 43.94 -110.78
C ALA A 267 -34.20 44.50 -111.41
N GLU A 268 -35.21 44.85 -110.60
CA GLU A 268 -36.43 45.53 -111.06
C GLU A 268 -36.22 47.02 -111.34
N LEU A 269 -35.28 47.68 -110.66
CA LEU A 269 -34.95 49.10 -110.88
C LEU A 269 -34.00 49.34 -112.06
N GLU A 270 -33.30 48.29 -112.53
CA GLU A 270 -32.41 48.33 -113.69
C GLU A 270 -33.12 48.05 -115.04
N LYS A 271 -34.46 47.99 -115.04
CA LYS A 271 -35.32 47.77 -116.22
C LYS A 271 -36.18 48.99 -116.55
#